data_AF-K0B1B5-F1
#
_entry.id   AF-K0B1B5-F1
#
_cell.length_a   1.000
_cell.length_b   1.000
_cell.length_c   1.000
_cell.angle_alpha   90.00
_cell.angle_beta   90.00
_cell.angle_gamma   90.00
#
_symmetry.space_group_name_H-M   'P 1'
#
loop_
_entity.id
_entity.type
_entity.pdbx_description
1 polymer ?
#
loop_
_entity_poly.entity_id
_entity_poly.type
_entity_poly.pdbx_seq_one_letter_code
_entity_poly.pdbx_strand_id
1 'polypeptide(L)' 'MTKMIMKIIRDVINTHKPLGLFWAKDTKANLYIAVNNNIGKAYKQKFKSLEECINWLMKEEV' A
#
# COMPACT_ATOMS: atom_id res chain seq x y z
N MET A 1 2.35 -9.71 -2.35
CA MET A 1 2.04 -8.26 -2.50
C MET A 1 1.16 -8.07 -3.72
N THR A 2 0.07 -7.29 -3.59
CA THR A 2 -0.99 -7.23 -4.60
C THR A 2 -1.27 -5.79 -5.05
N LYS A 3 -1.34 -5.57 -6.37
CA LYS A 3 -1.78 -4.30 -6.94
C LYS A 3 -3.29 -4.16 -6.81
N MET A 4 -3.76 -3.00 -6.36
CA MET A 4 -5.18 -2.67 -6.21
C MET A 4 -5.51 -1.32 -6.85
N ILE A 5 -6.81 -1.05 -7.03
CA ILE A 5 -7.28 0.29 -7.36
C ILE A 5 -7.42 1.14 -6.10
N MET A 6 -7.35 2.45 -6.27
CA MET A 6 -7.41 3.42 -5.18
C MET A 6 -8.64 3.30 -4.27
N LYS A 7 -9.80 2.90 -4.83
CA LYS A 7 -11.01 2.66 -4.03
C LYS A 7 -10.78 1.54 -3.01
N ILE A 8 -10.28 0.40 -3.47
CA ILE A 8 -10.02 -0.78 -2.63
C ILE A 8 -8.95 -0.48 -1.58
N ILE A 9 -7.90 0.28 -1.93
CA ILE A 9 -6.88 0.69 -0.96
C ILE A 9 -7.48 1.47 0.22
N ARG A 10 -8.46 2.35 -0.04
CA ARG A 10 -9.16 3.08 1.04
C ARG A 10 -9.97 2.11 1.91
N ASP A 11 -10.62 1.14 1.29
CA ASP A 11 -11.37 0.12 2.02
C ASP A 11 -10.43 -0.70 2.92
N VAL A 12 -9.23 -1.07 2.45
CA VAL A 12 -8.22 -1.75 3.29
C VAL A 12 -7.80 -0.90 4.48
N ILE A 13 -7.52 0.39 4.25
CA ILE A 13 -7.11 1.31 5.33
C ILE A 13 -8.21 1.46 6.37
N ASN A 14 -9.49 1.52 5.95
CA ASN A 14 -10.62 1.74 6.84
C ASN A 14 -11.04 0.48 7.59
N THR A 15 -10.98 -0.67 6.93
CA THR A 15 -11.50 -1.95 7.46
C THR A 15 -10.42 -2.82 8.07
N HIS A 16 -9.14 -2.50 7.83
CA HIS A 16 -8.00 -3.36 8.15
C HIS A 16 -8.12 -4.76 7.55
N LYS A 17 -8.87 -4.90 6.45
CA LYS A 17 -9.09 -6.14 5.71
C LYS A 17 -9.05 -5.89 4.20
N PRO A 18 -8.57 -6.87 3.40
CA PRO A 18 -7.89 -8.09 3.82
C PRO A 18 -6.51 -7.81 4.44
N LEU A 19 -5.95 -8.81 5.13
CA LEU A 19 -4.56 -8.77 5.57
C LEU A 19 -3.64 -8.95 4.36
N GLY A 20 -2.51 -8.24 4.36
CA GLY A 20 -1.54 -8.35 3.28
C GLY A 20 -0.76 -7.07 3.00
N LEU A 21 0.09 -7.16 1.99
CA LEU A 21 0.83 -6.04 1.40
C LEU A 21 0.16 -5.63 0.10
N PHE A 22 -0.21 -4.36 -0.01
CA PHE A 22 -0.95 -3.82 -1.14
C PHE A 22 -0.29 -2.56 -1.68
N TRP A 23 -0.50 -2.29 -2.96
CA TRP A 23 -0.13 -1.00 -3.53
C TRP A 23 -1.12 -0.54 -4.60
N ALA A 24 -1.20 0.77 -4.83
CA ALA A 24 -1.95 1.36 -5.94
C ALA A 24 -1.20 2.56 -6.52
N LYS A 25 -1.50 2.87 -7.79
CA LYS A 25 -1.10 4.14 -8.41
C LYS A 25 -2.23 5.15 -8.27
N ASP A 26 -1.96 6.27 -7.60
CA ASP A 26 -2.80 7.46 -7.66
C ASP A 26 -2.47 8.22 -8.93
N THR A 27 -3.31 8.06 -9.96
CA THR A 27 -3.10 8.70 -11.26
C THR A 27 -3.30 10.21 -11.21
N LYS A 28 -4.08 10.74 -10.26
CA LYS A 28 -4.30 12.19 -10.12
C LYS A 28 -3.07 12.87 -9.53
N ALA A 29 -2.48 12.27 -8.51
CA ALA A 29 -1.27 12.80 -7.87
C ALA A 29 0.04 12.33 -8.57
N ASN A 30 -0.06 11.37 -9.49
CA ASN A 30 1.07 10.63 -10.07
C ASN A 30 2.02 10.05 -9.00
N LEU A 31 1.43 9.42 -7.98
CA LEU A 31 2.16 8.79 -6.88
C LEU A 31 1.80 7.30 -6.76
N TYR A 32 2.68 6.54 -6.13
CA TYR A 32 2.45 5.17 -5.72
C TYR A 32 2.15 5.15 -4.22
N ILE A 33 1.12 4.41 -3.82
CA ILE A 33 0.70 4.28 -2.43
C ILE A 33 0.90 2.83 -2.03
N ALA A 34 1.73 2.62 -1.04
CA ALA A 34 1.97 1.34 -0.40
C ALA A 34 1.12 1.23 0.86
N VAL A 35 0.56 0.06 1.11
CA VAL A 35 -0.17 -0.28 2.33
C VAL A 35 0.32 -1.61 2.86
N ASN A 36 0.95 -1.58 4.04
CA ASN A 36 1.26 -2.78 4.80
C ASN A 36 0.14 -2.99 5.82
N ASN A 37 -0.64 -4.05 5.64
CA ASN A 37 -1.68 -4.47 6.57
C ASN A 37 -1.49 -5.96 6.97
N ASN A 38 -0.26 -6.46 7.01
CA ASN A 38 0.02 -7.87 7.34
C ASN A 38 -0.45 -8.24 8.75
N ILE A 39 -0.33 -7.33 9.71
CA ILE A 39 -0.67 -7.55 11.12
C ILE A 39 -2.01 -6.93 11.54
N GLY A 40 -2.85 -6.54 10.57
CA GLY A 40 -4.12 -5.85 10.84
C GLY A 40 -3.94 -4.40 11.31
N LYS A 41 -2.73 -3.85 11.21
CA LYS A 41 -2.45 -2.42 11.34
C LYS A 41 -2.12 -1.88 9.96
N ALA A 42 -3.00 -1.06 9.39
CA ALA A 42 -2.85 -0.55 8.04
C ALA A 42 -1.88 0.65 8.01
N TYR A 43 -0.59 0.37 7.89
CA TYR A 43 0.45 1.38 7.63
C TYR A 43 0.43 1.78 6.17
N LYS A 44 0.57 3.07 5.88
CA LYS A 44 0.57 3.59 4.50
C LYS A 44 1.67 4.61 4.26
N GLN A 45 2.26 4.57 3.06
CA GLN A 45 3.24 5.55 2.62
C GLN A 45 3.10 5.84 1.12
N LYS A 46 3.50 7.05 0.71
CA LYS A 46 3.43 7.51 -0.69
C LYS A 46 4.84 7.67 -1.27
N PHE A 47 4.99 7.33 -2.53
CA PHE A 47 6.26 7.30 -3.24
C PHE A 47 6.13 7.87 -4.66
N LYS A 48 7.23 8.39 -5.21
CA LYS A 48 7.26 8.89 -6.59
C LYS A 48 7.54 7.77 -7.59
N SER A 49 8.26 6.73 -7.19
CA SER A 49 8.55 5.57 -8.04
C SER A 49 7.84 4.31 -7.54
N LEU A 50 7.56 3.40 -8.47
CA LEU A 50 7.05 2.08 -8.13
C LEU A 50 8.10 1.31 -7.32
N GLU A 51 9.36 1.41 -7.69
CA GLU A 51 10.46 0.73 -7.03
C GLU A 51 10.56 1.09 -5.54
N GLU A 52 10.55 2.38 -5.19
CA GLU A 52 10.53 2.83 -3.79
C GLU A 52 9.33 2.27 -3.02
N CYS A 53 8.15 2.26 -3.65
CA CYS A 53 6.92 1.73 -3.08
C CYS A 53 7.02 0.23 -2.77
N ILE A 54 7.59 -0.55 -3.69
CA ILE A 54 7.78 -1.99 -3.50
C ILE A 54 8.88 -2.24 -2.47
N ASN A 55 10.00 -1.53 -2.54
CA ASN A 55 11.10 -1.67 -1.58
C ASN A 55 10.65 -1.38 -0.15
N TRP A 56 9.76 -0.41 0.06
CA TRP A 56 9.18 -0.15 1.37
C TRP A 56 8.28 -1.29 1.87
N LEU A 57 7.47 -1.90 1.00
CA LEU A 57 6.62 -3.05 1.38
C LEU A 57 7.44 -4.31 1.68
N MET A 58 8.60 -4.47 1.04
CA MET A 58 9.46 -5.63 1.18
C MET A 58 10.49 -5.47 2.30
N LYS A 59 10.76 -4.23 2.75
CA LYS A 59 11.51 -3.99 3.98
C LYS A 59 10.63 -4.40 5.16
N GLU A 60 10.75 -5.66 5.55
CA GLU A 60 10.39 -6.09 6.90
C GLU A 60 11.16 -5.17 7.87
N GLU A 61 10.45 -4.31 8.60
CA GLU A 61 10.99 -3.88 9.88
C GLU A 61 11.14 -5.16 10.71
N VAL A 62 12.40 -5.54 10.91
CA VAL A 62 12.88 -6.61 11.79
C VAL A 62 12.26 -6.48 13.17
#